data_AF-A0AAU7DQ55-F1
#
_entry.id   AF-A0AAU7DQ55-F1
#
_cell.length_a   1.000
_cell.length_b   1.000
_cell.length_c   1.000
_cell.angle_alpha   90.00
_cell.angle_beta   90.00
_cell.angle_gamma   90.00
#
_symmetry.space_group_name_H-M   'P 1'
#
loop_
_entity.id
_entity.type
_entity.pdbx_description
1 polymer ?
#
loop_
_entity_poly.entity_id
_entity_poly.type
_entity_poly.pdbx_seq_one_letter_code
_entity_poly.pdbx_strand_id
1 'polypeptide(L)'
;MEQIANPISEQVREVVEAVVEALRVPKPDELSPSAASSSFEAESLRAEIIRAGRKLWERQYVDGNGGNISCRLGTKYVLCTPTMMSKRDLEPADICLSDMEGNIVAGDRLRTSELLLHLEIYRANPRARAVVHCHPPYATAFSLTGTAPPVGLISEYEIFIGPAALAHYETPGTHAFAETVLPFVRDHNTILLANHGVVCWSDTVTHAEWLTEILESYCKTYLIAKQIGKPLTHIPEEKIQEILALKRKLGFPDARMEPLLPKAEAANAPVNPELEKLVRQVVSRLEER
;
A
#
# COMPACT_ATOMS: atom_id res chain seq x y z
N MET A 1 20.30 53.65 -0.20
CA MET A 1 20.60 53.52 1.24
C MET A 1 20.48 52.05 1.57
N GLU A 2 21.61 51.39 1.79
CA GLU A 2 21.70 49.97 2.16
C GLU A 2 21.00 49.71 3.49
N GLN A 3 20.17 48.67 3.55
CA GLN A 3 19.63 48.17 4.81
C GLN A 3 20.78 47.60 5.64
N ILE A 4 21.10 48.25 6.74
CA ILE A 4 22.03 47.74 7.74
C ILE A 4 21.32 46.56 8.42
N ALA A 5 21.66 45.33 8.02
CA ALA A 5 21.24 44.13 8.73
C ALA A 5 21.77 44.22 10.17
N ASN A 6 20.88 44.01 11.15
CA ASN A 6 21.22 44.14 12.57
C ASN A 6 21.99 42.89 13.02
N PRO A 7 23.29 42.98 13.37
CA PRO A 7 24.15 41.83 13.67
C PRO A 7 23.65 40.97 14.84
N ILE A 8 22.84 41.55 15.74
CA ILE A 8 22.19 40.82 16.84
C ILE A 8 21.16 39.80 16.32
N SER A 9 20.49 40.07 15.20
CA SER A 9 19.50 39.13 14.63
C SER A 9 20.14 37.92 13.95
N GLU A 10 21.36 38.06 13.44
CA GLU A 10 22.08 37.00 12.74
C GLU A 10 22.68 36.01 13.75
N GLN A 11 23.29 36.52 14.82
CA GLN A 11 23.79 35.69 15.93
C GLN A 11 22.66 34.93 16.66
N VAL A 12 21.50 35.57 16.88
CA VAL A 12 20.35 34.89 17.47
C VAL A 12 19.83 33.78 16.53
N ARG A 13 19.83 34.03 15.22
CA ARG A 13 19.44 33.03 14.23
C ARG A 13 20.40 31.84 14.21
N GLU A 14 21.71 32.07 14.22
CA GLU A 14 22.73 31.01 14.28
C GLU A 14 22.57 30.15 15.54
N VAL A 15 22.35 30.77 16.70
CA VAL A 15 22.13 30.04 17.96
C VAL A 15 20.83 29.22 17.90
N VAL A 16 19.74 29.78 17.36
CA VAL A 16 18.47 29.05 17.18
C VAL A 16 18.65 27.88 16.22
N GLU A 17 19.32 28.07 15.09
CA GLU A 17 19.61 26.99 14.12
C GLU A 17 20.47 25.90 14.76
N ALA A 18 21.50 26.26 15.54
CA ALA A 18 22.34 25.31 16.26
C ALA A 18 21.57 24.53 17.34
N VAL A 19 20.66 25.19 18.08
CA VAL A 19 19.81 24.54 19.08
C VAL A 19 18.79 23.62 18.42
N VAL A 20 18.16 24.04 17.32
CA VAL A 20 17.24 23.20 16.54
C VAL A 20 17.95 21.96 16.01
N GLU A 21 19.16 22.10 15.47
CA GLU A 21 19.95 20.97 15.00
C GLU A 21 20.39 20.06 16.16
N ALA A 22 20.77 20.62 17.31
CA ALA A 22 21.13 19.85 18.51
C ALA A 22 19.94 19.08 19.13
N LEU A 23 18.72 19.60 18.98
CA LEU A 23 17.48 18.95 19.43
C LEU A 23 16.82 18.07 18.36
N ARG A 24 17.40 18.01 17.15
CA ARG A 24 16.86 17.22 16.05
C ARG A 24 16.99 15.73 16.37
N VAL A 25 15.86 15.03 16.36
CA VAL A 25 15.87 13.57 16.37
C VAL A 25 16.26 13.08 14.97
N PRO A 26 17.38 12.33 14.83
CA PRO A 26 17.78 11.81 13.54
C PRO A 26 16.69 10.90 12.96
N LYS A 27 16.44 11.04 11.65
CA LYS A 27 15.49 10.16 10.96
C LYS A 27 16.04 8.74 10.91
N PRO A 28 15.20 7.70 10.84
CA PRO A 28 15.69 6.32 10.75
C PRO A 28 16.68 6.09 9.60
N ASP A 29 16.55 6.82 8.49
CA ASP A 29 17.43 6.72 7.33
C ASP A 29 18.88 7.22 7.58
N GLU A 30 19.09 8.00 8.64
CA GLU A 30 20.37 8.54 9.06
C GLU A 30 21.06 7.65 10.10
N LEU A 31 20.33 6.65 10.61
CA LEU A 31 20.81 5.74 11.65
C LEU A 31 21.45 4.48 11.04
N SER A 32 22.43 3.94 11.77
CA SER A 32 22.90 2.58 11.50
C SER A 32 21.76 1.57 11.69
N PRO A 33 21.78 0.38 11.05
CA PRO A 33 20.71 -0.60 11.19
C PRO A 33 20.37 -0.94 12.65
N SER A 34 21.39 -1.10 13.49
CA SER A 34 21.18 -1.36 14.93
C SER A 34 20.50 -0.19 15.64
N ALA A 35 20.91 1.05 15.36
CA ALA A 35 20.31 2.23 15.98
C ALA A 35 18.87 2.48 15.48
N ALA A 36 18.62 2.26 14.18
CA ALA A 36 17.28 2.33 13.61
C ALA A 36 16.35 1.28 14.24
N SER A 37 16.83 0.04 14.39
CA SER A 37 16.08 -1.06 15.00
C SER A 37 15.65 -0.79 16.44
N SER A 38 16.46 -0.05 17.19
CA SER A 38 16.21 0.33 18.59
C SER A 38 15.61 1.74 18.76
N SER A 39 15.18 2.37 17.66
CA SER A 39 14.54 3.68 17.73
C SER A 39 13.13 3.61 18.30
N PHE A 40 12.66 4.71 18.89
CA PHE A 40 11.29 4.81 19.41
C PHE A 40 10.22 4.55 18.34
N GLU A 41 10.45 5.02 17.10
CA GLU A 41 9.56 4.74 15.97
C GLU A 41 9.50 3.24 15.68
N ALA A 42 10.65 2.55 15.67
CA ALA A 42 10.69 1.11 15.48
C ALA A 42 9.96 0.33 16.59
N GLU A 43 10.11 0.74 17.85
CA GLU A 43 9.37 0.13 18.99
C GLU A 43 7.86 0.29 18.84
N SER A 44 7.40 1.49 18.46
CA SER A 44 5.98 1.77 18.21
C SER A 44 5.41 0.91 17.08
N LEU A 45 6.15 0.82 15.97
CA LEU A 45 5.78 0.00 14.82
C LEU A 45 5.77 -1.49 15.15
N ARG A 46 6.73 -2.00 15.93
CA ARG A 46 6.71 -3.39 16.44
C ARG A 46 5.44 -3.67 17.23
N ALA A 47 5.07 -2.77 18.14
CA ALA A 47 3.85 -2.91 18.93
C ALA A 47 2.58 -2.88 18.04
N GLU A 48 2.58 -2.09 16.97
CA GLU A 48 1.49 -2.08 15.99
C GLU A 48 1.39 -3.40 15.21
N ILE A 49 2.50 -3.92 14.70
CA ILE A 49 2.56 -5.22 14.01
C ILE A 49 2.02 -6.34 14.92
N ILE A 50 2.47 -6.40 16.17
CA ILE A 50 2.07 -7.44 17.13
C ILE A 50 0.56 -7.35 17.43
N ARG A 51 0.04 -6.13 17.63
CA ARG A 51 -1.38 -5.93 17.87
C ARG A 51 -2.23 -6.35 16.68
N ALA A 52 -1.84 -5.98 15.46
CA ALA A 52 -2.50 -6.43 14.24
C ALA A 52 -2.41 -7.96 14.09
N GLY A 53 -1.25 -8.56 14.35
CA GLY A 53 -1.08 -10.02 14.33
C GLY A 53 -2.03 -10.77 15.26
N ARG A 54 -2.20 -10.28 16.50
CA ARG A 54 -3.17 -10.86 17.47
C ARG A 54 -4.61 -10.74 16.97
N LYS A 55 -4.98 -9.57 16.45
CA LYS A 55 -6.30 -9.31 15.87
C LYS A 55 -6.62 -10.21 14.67
N LEU A 56 -5.66 -10.44 13.77
CA LEU A 56 -5.82 -11.34 12.63
C LEU A 56 -5.99 -12.79 13.11
N TRP A 57 -5.24 -13.21 14.13
CA TRP A 57 -5.39 -14.52 14.74
C TRP A 57 -6.77 -14.72 15.39
N GLU A 58 -7.21 -13.75 16.21
CA GLU A 58 -8.51 -13.78 16.90
C GLU A 58 -9.69 -13.89 15.93
N ARG A 59 -9.55 -13.31 14.74
CA ARG A 59 -10.55 -13.38 13.65
C ARG A 59 -10.37 -14.59 12.72
N GLN A 60 -9.38 -15.44 12.97
CA GLN A 60 -9.05 -16.61 12.15
C GLN A 60 -8.69 -16.27 10.70
N TYR A 61 -8.05 -15.12 10.47
CA TYR A 61 -7.56 -14.72 9.14
C TYR A 61 -6.17 -15.29 8.84
N VAL A 62 -5.49 -15.77 9.87
CA VAL A 62 -4.21 -16.47 9.78
C VAL A 62 -4.34 -17.82 10.48
N ASP A 63 -3.60 -18.79 10.00
CA ASP A 63 -3.63 -20.18 10.43
C ASP A 63 -2.21 -20.68 10.75
N GLY A 64 -2.02 -21.31 11.90
CA GLY A 64 -0.70 -21.81 12.32
C GLY A 64 0.38 -20.73 12.30
N ASN A 65 1.28 -20.79 11.31
CA ASN A 65 2.36 -19.83 11.08
C ASN A 65 2.19 -18.94 9.84
N GLY A 66 1.04 -19.05 9.16
CA GLY A 66 0.70 -18.32 7.96
C GLY A 66 0.48 -16.83 8.19
N GLY A 67 0.39 -16.10 7.08
CA GLY A 67 0.27 -14.65 7.09
C GLY A 67 1.53 -13.92 7.57
N ASN A 68 1.68 -12.69 7.12
CA ASN A 68 2.81 -11.85 7.45
C ASN A 68 2.45 -10.36 7.35
N ILE A 69 3.16 -9.57 8.15
CA ILE A 69 2.92 -8.13 8.28
C ILE A 69 4.27 -7.45 8.15
N SER A 70 4.32 -6.34 7.42
CA SER A 70 5.47 -5.45 7.41
C SER A 70 5.08 -3.98 7.42
N CYS A 71 6.03 -3.13 7.82
CA CYS A 71 5.93 -1.69 7.66
C CYS A 71 7.29 -1.06 7.40
N ARG A 72 7.30 0.06 6.67
CA ARG A 72 8.49 0.87 6.41
C ARG A 72 8.91 1.61 7.68
N LEU A 73 10.19 1.55 7.97
CA LEU A 73 10.88 2.40 8.94
C LEU A 73 11.78 3.35 8.15
N GLY A 74 11.32 4.59 7.97
CA GLY A 74 11.93 5.52 7.02
C GLY A 74 11.76 5.07 5.57
N THR A 75 12.75 5.35 4.73
CA THR A 75 12.80 4.96 3.31
C THR A 75 13.68 3.73 3.06
N LYS A 76 14.65 3.46 3.95
CA LYS A 76 15.67 2.42 3.77
C LYS A 76 15.32 1.06 4.38
N TYR A 77 14.47 1.03 5.40
CA TYR A 77 14.25 -0.17 6.19
C TYR A 77 12.80 -0.60 6.23
N VAL A 78 12.59 -1.89 6.48
CA VAL A 78 11.28 -2.52 6.64
C VAL A 78 11.31 -3.42 7.88
N LEU A 79 10.41 -3.16 8.83
CA LEU A 79 10.11 -4.09 9.89
C LEU A 79 9.16 -5.16 9.36
N CYS A 80 9.42 -6.44 9.64
CA CYS A 80 8.56 -7.52 9.19
C CYS A 80 8.46 -8.67 10.20
N THR A 81 7.36 -9.41 10.13
CA THR A 81 7.18 -10.62 10.94
C THR A 81 8.14 -11.73 10.51
N PRO A 82 8.60 -12.57 11.44
CA PRO A 82 9.44 -13.71 11.12
C PRO A 82 8.65 -14.84 10.44
N THR A 83 9.39 -15.74 9.79
CA THR A 83 8.84 -16.99 9.27
C THR A 83 8.55 -18.00 10.38
N MET A 84 7.66 -18.96 10.12
CA MET A 84 7.37 -20.11 10.99
C MET A 84 6.89 -19.77 12.41
N MET A 85 6.33 -18.57 12.63
CA MET A 85 5.76 -18.17 13.92
C MET A 85 4.31 -17.74 13.78
N SER A 86 3.47 -18.15 14.73
CA SER A 86 2.09 -17.70 14.83
C SER A 86 2.03 -16.19 15.10
N LYS A 87 1.12 -15.50 14.41
CA LYS A 87 0.95 -14.05 14.62
C LYS A 87 0.43 -13.71 16.03
N ARG A 88 -0.18 -14.69 16.72
CA ARG A 88 -0.62 -14.57 18.12
C ARG A 88 0.55 -14.45 19.09
N ASP A 89 1.62 -15.17 18.80
CA ASP A 89 2.70 -15.46 19.76
C ASP A 89 3.91 -14.56 19.55
N LEU A 90 3.79 -13.55 18.68
CA LEU A 90 4.86 -12.60 18.41
C LEU A 90 5.18 -11.73 19.63
N GLU A 91 6.46 -11.62 19.92
CA GLU A 91 7.04 -10.68 20.87
C GLU A 91 7.87 -9.61 20.14
N PRO A 92 8.15 -8.44 20.77
CA PRO A 92 8.92 -7.38 20.13
C PRO A 92 10.28 -7.82 19.57
N ALA A 93 10.95 -8.76 20.24
CA ALA A 93 12.24 -9.31 19.85
C ALA A 93 12.17 -10.18 18.58
N ASP A 94 10.98 -10.68 18.22
CA ASP A 94 10.82 -11.55 17.06
C ASP A 94 10.71 -10.78 15.73
N ILE A 95 10.36 -9.49 15.79
CA ILE A 95 10.20 -8.67 14.59
C ILE A 95 11.58 -8.42 13.96
N CYS A 96 11.69 -8.70 12.67
CA CYS A 96 12.93 -8.57 11.91
C CYS A 96 13.06 -7.16 11.34
N LEU A 97 14.29 -6.63 11.21
CA LEU A 97 14.58 -5.45 10.41
C LEU A 97 15.28 -5.88 9.11
N SER A 98 14.67 -5.58 7.97
CA SER A 98 15.22 -5.79 6.64
C SER A 98 15.58 -4.47 5.97
N ASP A 99 16.57 -4.48 5.08
CA ASP A 99 16.71 -3.44 4.06
C ASP A 99 15.65 -3.60 2.96
N MET A 100 15.63 -2.66 2.01
CA MET A 100 14.73 -2.69 0.85
C MET A 100 15.04 -3.82 -0.13
N GLU A 101 16.14 -4.57 0.04
CA GLU A 101 16.59 -5.64 -0.84
C GLU A 101 16.18 -7.01 -0.29
N GLY A 102 15.67 -7.06 0.94
CA GLY A 102 15.18 -8.25 1.61
C GLY A 102 16.21 -8.92 2.52
N ASN A 103 17.35 -8.27 2.77
CA ASN A 103 18.38 -8.76 3.67
C ASN A 103 18.07 -8.33 5.11
N ILE A 104 18.20 -9.26 6.05
CA ILE A 104 18.11 -8.93 7.48
C ILE A 104 19.34 -8.10 7.88
N VAL A 105 19.09 -6.89 8.35
CA VAL A 105 20.14 -5.95 8.80
C VAL A 105 20.16 -5.75 10.31
N ALA A 106 19.11 -6.20 11.03
CA ALA A 106 19.10 -6.34 12.48
C ALA A 106 18.05 -7.36 12.96
N GLY A 107 18.33 -8.04 14.08
CA GLY A 107 17.51 -9.09 14.68
C GLY A 107 18.01 -10.51 14.38
N ASP A 108 17.58 -11.47 15.19
CA ASP A 108 18.10 -12.86 15.16
C ASP A 108 17.18 -13.86 14.45
N ARG A 109 15.99 -13.41 14.02
CA ARG A 109 15.00 -14.25 13.35
C ARG A 109 15.15 -14.20 11.84
N LEU A 110 14.72 -15.27 11.18
CA LEU A 110 14.52 -15.28 9.73
C LEU A 110 13.20 -14.56 9.39
N ARG A 111 13.24 -13.62 8.45
CA ARG A 111 12.04 -12.95 7.91
C ARG A 111 11.07 -13.95 7.25
N THR A 112 9.81 -13.55 7.10
CA THR A 112 8.81 -14.26 6.29
C THR A 112 9.34 -14.62 4.89
N SER A 113 8.98 -15.79 4.35
CA SER A 113 9.35 -16.19 2.98
C SER A 113 8.88 -15.18 1.92
N GLU A 114 7.80 -14.45 2.21
CA GLU A 114 7.10 -13.59 1.25
C GLU A 114 7.42 -12.10 1.35
N LEU A 115 8.49 -11.73 2.06
CA LEU A 115 8.90 -10.33 2.16
C LEU A 115 9.12 -9.68 0.78
N LEU A 116 9.53 -10.47 -0.22
CA LEU A 116 9.69 -10.01 -1.60
C LEU A 116 8.40 -9.40 -2.16
N LEU A 117 7.23 -10.01 -1.91
CA LEU A 117 5.92 -9.50 -2.33
C LEU A 117 5.68 -8.10 -1.74
N HIS A 118 5.99 -7.92 -0.46
CA HIS A 118 5.81 -6.66 0.25
C HIS A 118 6.76 -5.59 -0.30
N LEU A 119 8.01 -5.97 -0.59
CA LEU A 119 9.03 -5.07 -1.17
C LEU A 119 8.63 -4.61 -2.57
N GLU A 120 8.07 -5.48 -3.43
CA GLU A 120 7.56 -5.06 -4.73
C GLU A 120 6.44 -4.02 -4.61
N ILE A 121 5.49 -4.23 -3.69
CA ILE A 121 4.43 -3.25 -3.39
C ILE A 121 5.04 -1.92 -2.95
N TYR A 122 6.01 -1.96 -2.02
CA TYR A 122 6.67 -0.77 -1.51
C TYR A 122 7.46 0.00 -2.57
N ARG A 123 8.13 -0.69 -3.51
CA ARG A 123 8.89 -0.06 -4.60
C ARG A 123 7.96 0.54 -5.64
N ALA A 124 6.90 -0.17 -6.01
CA ALA A 124 5.95 0.28 -7.03
C ALA A 124 4.95 1.33 -6.52
N ASN A 125 4.72 1.41 -5.20
CA ASN A 125 3.84 2.41 -4.58
C ASN A 125 4.51 3.09 -3.37
N PRO A 126 5.07 4.31 -3.57
CA PRO A 126 5.68 5.09 -2.48
C PRO A 126 4.72 5.49 -1.35
N ARG A 127 3.39 5.43 -1.57
CA ARG A 127 2.39 5.71 -0.53
C ARG A 127 2.14 4.50 0.39
N ALA A 128 2.52 3.30 -0.04
CA ALA A 128 2.45 2.11 0.80
C ALA A 128 3.51 2.19 1.91
N ARG A 129 3.06 2.21 3.15
CA ARG A 129 3.92 2.19 4.34
C ARG A 129 3.75 0.93 5.18
N ALA A 130 2.66 0.20 5.01
CA ALA A 130 2.42 -1.07 5.67
C ALA A 130 1.71 -2.05 4.73
N VAL A 131 2.03 -3.33 4.87
CA VAL A 131 1.46 -4.42 4.06
C VAL A 131 1.07 -5.55 5.01
N VAL A 132 -0.11 -6.11 4.80
CA VAL A 132 -0.66 -7.26 5.51
C VAL A 132 -1.02 -8.32 4.48
N HIS A 133 -0.42 -9.50 4.60
CA HIS A 133 -0.81 -10.69 3.87
C HIS A 133 -1.37 -11.73 4.82
N CYS A 134 -2.48 -12.36 4.45
CA CYS A 134 -3.15 -13.39 5.25
C CYS A 134 -4.14 -14.23 4.41
N HIS A 135 -4.84 -15.17 5.05
CA HIS A 135 -5.70 -16.18 4.42
C HIS A 135 -7.14 -16.15 4.96
N PRO A 136 -7.85 -15.01 4.95
CA PRO A 136 -9.21 -14.93 5.47
C PRO A 136 -10.15 -15.83 4.64
N PRO A 137 -10.95 -16.72 5.26
CA PRO A 137 -11.63 -17.81 4.55
C PRO A 137 -12.57 -17.40 3.43
N TYR A 138 -13.40 -16.37 3.62
CA TYR A 138 -14.41 -16.01 2.62
C TYR A 138 -13.79 -15.29 1.42
N ALA A 139 -12.80 -14.43 1.61
CA ALA A 139 -12.07 -13.81 0.51
C ALA A 139 -11.16 -14.82 -0.20
N THR A 140 -10.51 -15.73 0.54
CA THR A 140 -9.73 -16.82 -0.05
C THR A 140 -10.62 -17.75 -0.89
N ALA A 141 -11.89 -17.95 -0.52
CA ALA A 141 -12.82 -18.73 -1.35
C ALA A 141 -12.98 -18.17 -2.77
N PHE A 142 -12.95 -16.85 -2.94
CA PHE A 142 -12.97 -16.22 -4.27
C PHE A 142 -11.68 -16.46 -5.06
N SER A 143 -10.52 -16.38 -4.39
CA SER A 143 -9.23 -16.65 -5.03
C SER A 143 -9.10 -18.11 -5.50
N LEU A 144 -9.77 -19.04 -4.82
CA LEU A 144 -9.88 -20.45 -5.24
C LEU A 144 -10.75 -20.66 -6.47
N THR A 145 -11.70 -19.75 -6.75
CA THR A 145 -12.59 -19.82 -7.92
C THR A 145 -12.08 -19.02 -9.12
N GLY A 146 -10.91 -18.39 -9.01
CA GLY A 146 -10.37 -17.55 -10.08
C GLY A 146 -11.19 -16.28 -10.33
N THR A 147 -11.90 -15.79 -9.31
CA THR A 147 -12.73 -14.58 -9.42
C THR A 147 -12.42 -13.62 -8.27
N ALA A 148 -12.70 -12.33 -8.49
CA ALA A 148 -12.74 -11.34 -7.44
C ALA A 148 -14.19 -11.18 -6.94
N PRO A 149 -14.41 -10.76 -5.67
CA PRO A 149 -15.73 -10.38 -5.19
C PRO A 149 -16.33 -9.25 -6.07
N PRO A 150 -17.65 -9.25 -6.33
CA PRO A 150 -18.26 -8.24 -7.18
C PRO A 150 -18.27 -6.87 -6.50
N VAL A 151 -18.52 -5.82 -7.27
CA VAL A 151 -18.69 -4.44 -6.78
C VAL A 151 -20.17 -4.04 -6.73
N GLY A 152 -20.44 -2.92 -6.09
CA GLY A 152 -21.70 -2.20 -6.13
C GLY A 152 -22.77 -2.73 -5.19
N LEU A 153 -22.40 -3.40 -4.10
CA LEU A 153 -23.37 -3.98 -3.15
C LEU A 153 -23.30 -3.36 -1.75
N ILE A 154 -22.11 -2.98 -1.28
CA ILE A 154 -21.89 -2.44 0.07
C ILE A 154 -20.95 -1.23 -0.01
N SER A 155 -21.37 -0.10 0.55
CA SER A 155 -20.66 1.18 0.45
C SER A 155 -19.26 1.14 1.08
N GLU A 156 -19.07 0.42 2.19
CA GLU A 156 -17.78 0.30 2.86
C GLU A 156 -16.74 -0.39 1.95
N TYR A 157 -17.15 -1.46 1.23
CA TYR A 157 -16.28 -2.10 0.25
C TYR A 157 -15.92 -1.14 -0.88
N GLU A 158 -16.91 -0.40 -1.41
CA GLU A 158 -16.70 0.58 -2.47
C GLU A 158 -15.73 1.72 -2.07
N ILE A 159 -15.93 2.31 -0.88
CA ILE A 159 -15.17 3.46 -0.39
C ILE A 159 -13.72 3.07 -0.10
N PHE A 160 -13.49 1.98 0.63
CA PHE A 160 -12.16 1.69 1.16
C PHE A 160 -11.32 0.78 0.26
N ILE A 161 -11.95 -0.07 -0.56
CA ILE A 161 -11.25 -1.04 -1.41
C ILE A 161 -11.60 -0.81 -2.88
N GLY A 162 -12.88 -0.84 -3.25
CA GLY A 162 -13.32 -0.83 -4.64
C GLY A 162 -13.17 -2.21 -5.27
N PRO A 163 -13.00 -2.33 -6.60
CA PRO A 163 -12.73 -3.63 -7.19
C PRO A 163 -11.41 -4.15 -6.62
N ALA A 164 -11.44 -5.29 -5.93
CA ALA A 164 -10.22 -5.98 -5.55
C ALA A 164 -9.65 -6.70 -6.79
N ALA A 165 -8.35 -6.64 -7.00
CA ALA A 165 -7.71 -7.36 -8.10
C ALA A 165 -7.52 -8.84 -7.76
N LEU A 166 -7.31 -9.66 -8.79
CA LEU A 166 -6.89 -11.05 -8.65
C LEU A 166 -5.57 -11.24 -9.40
N ALA A 167 -4.50 -11.51 -8.67
CA ALA A 167 -3.22 -11.91 -9.24
C ALA A 167 -3.28 -13.38 -9.68
N HIS A 168 -2.57 -13.70 -10.77
CA HIS A 168 -2.44 -15.07 -11.24
C HIS A 168 -1.62 -15.91 -10.26
N TYR A 169 -1.77 -17.23 -10.33
CA TYR A 169 -1.06 -18.14 -9.45
C TYR A 169 0.43 -18.17 -9.78
N GLU A 170 1.25 -18.10 -8.73
CA GLU A 170 2.67 -18.39 -8.75
C GLU A 170 3.07 -19.01 -7.42
N THR A 171 4.25 -19.64 -7.37
CA THR A 171 4.72 -20.32 -6.14
C THR A 171 5.11 -19.30 -5.05
N PRO A 172 4.48 -19.32 -3.86
CA PRO A 172 4.78 -18.38 -2.79
C PRO A 172 6.25 -18.33 -2.38
N GLY A 173 6.73 -17.13 -2.02
CA GLY A 173 8.12 -16.90 -1.61
C GLY A 173 9.14 -16.80 -2.74
N THR A 174 8.70 -16.86 -4.01
CA THR A 174 9.56 -16.65 -5.19
C THR A 174 9.48 -15.21 -5.71
N HIS A 175 10.45 -14.80 -6.52
CA HIS A 175 10.40 -13.51 -7.24
C HIS A 175 9.23 -13.46 -8.23
N ALA A 176 8.97 -14.54 -8.96
CA ALA A 176 7.84 -14.62 -9.89
C ALA A 176 6.51 -14.34 -9.17
N PHE A 177 6.32 -14.93 -7.99
CA PHE A 177 5.16 -14.66 -7.14
C PHE A 177 5.09 -13.19 -6.69
N ALA A 178 6.21 -12.61 -6.27
CA ALA A 178 6.26 -11.21 -5.86
C ALA A 178 5.91 -10.24 -7.01
N GLU A 179 6.26 -10.56 -8.24
CA GLU A 179 5.98 -9.71 -9.41
C GLU A 179 4.51 -9.75 -9.86
N THR A 180 3.74 -10.77 -9.45
CA THR A 180 2.34 -10.94 -9.86
C THR A 180 1.43 -9.78 -9.47
N VAL A 181 1.79 -9.02 -8.43
CA VAL A 181 0.99 -7.89 -7.94
C VAL A 181 1.25 -6.59 -8.69
N LEU A 182 2.41 -6.44 -9.35
CA LEU A 182 2.86 -5.19 -9.97
C LEU A 182 1.85 -4.53 -10.91
N PRO A 183 1.07 -5.28 -11.74
CA PRO A 183 0.05 -4.68 -12.60
C PRO A 183 -1.05 -3.91 -11.83
N PHE A 184 -1.26 -4.20 -10.54
CA PHE A 184 -2.37 -3.69 -9.76
C PHE A 184 -1.97 -2.64 -8.72
N VAL A 185 -0.68 -2.58 -8.35
CA VAL A 185 -0.18 -1.82 -7.18
C VAL A 185 -0.45 -0.30 -7.25
N ARG A 186 -0.64 0.26 -8.44
CA ARG A 186 -0.93 1.68 -8.64
C ARG A 186 -2.37 2.05 -8.32
N ASP A 187 -3.31 1.20 -8.71
CA ASP A 187 -4.73 1.53 -8.77
C ASP A 187 -5.57 0.73 -7.75
N HIS A 188 -4.93 -0.13 -6.97
CA HIS A 188 -5.55 -0.92 -5.92
C HIS A 188 -4.85 -0.70 -4.57
N ASN A 189 -5.45 -1.22 -3.51
CA ASN A 189 -4.83 -1.39 -2.19
C ASN A 189 -5.06 -2.80 -1.61
N THR A 190 -5.74 -3.66 -2.37
CA THR A 190 -6.13 -5.01 -1.99
C THR A 190 -6.12 -5.92 -3.21
N ILE A 191 -5.42 -7.05 -3.10
CA ILE A 191 -5.28 -8.05 -4.15
C ILE A 191 -5.57 -9.44 -3.56
N LEU A 192 -6.42 -10.21 -4.24
CA LEU A 192 -6.55 -11.64 -4.03
C LEU A 192 -5.41 -12.34 -4.77
N LEU A 193 -4.79 -13.31 -4.12
CA LEU A 193 -3.71 -14.13 -4.67
C LEU A 193 -4.33 -15.50 -5.00
N ALA A 194 -4.40 -15.85 -6.29
CA ALA A 194 -5.05 -17.08 -6.75
C ALA A 194 -4.56 -18.29 -5.96
N ASN A 195 -5.50 -19.14 -5.52
CA ASN A 195 -5.25 -20.34 -4.72
C ASN A 195 -4.40 -20.14 -3.45
N HIS A 196 -4.36 -18.92 -2.89
CA HIS A 196 -3.50 -18.62 -1.76
C HIS A 196 -4.20 -17.81 -0.66
N GLY A 197 -4.46 -16.53 -0.89
CA GLY A 197 -4.92 -15.61 0.16
C GLY A 197 -5.12 -14.20 -0.36
N VAL A 198 -4.86 -13.21 0.49
CA VAL A 198 -5.02 -11.79 0.15
C VAL A 198 -3.81 -10.98 0.62
N VAL A 199 -3.53 -9.88 -0.07
CA VAL A 199 -2.55 -8.88 0.36
C VAL A 199 -3.18 -7.49 0.30
N CYS A 200 -3.03 -6.74 1.39
CA CYS A 200 -3.56 -5.40 1.56
C CYS A 200 -2.43 -4.44 1.97
N TRP A 201 -2.48 -3.19 1.51
CA TRP A 201 -1.49 -2.20 1.93
C TRP A 201 -2.09 -0.81 2.16
N SER A 202 -1.49 -0.06 3.09
CA SER A 202 -1.90 1.31 3.42
C SER A 202 -0.74 2.11 4.02
N ASP A 203 -1.04 3.31 4.49
CA ASP A 203 -0.19 4.23 5.24
C ASP A 203 0.16 3.78 6.68
N THR A 204 -0.64 2.90 7.29
CA THR A 204 -0.36 2.30 8.61
C THR A 204 -0.70 0.81 8.62
N VAL A 205 -0.11 0.05 9.55
CA VAL A 205 -0.41 -1.38 9.70
C VAL A 205 -1.88 -1.57 10.09
N THR A 206 -2.40 -0.71 10.96
CA THR A 206 -3.80 -0.71 11.38
C THR A 206 -4.75 -0.49 10.19
N HIS A 207 -4.44 0.43 9.28
CA HIS A 207 -5.28 0.64 8.10
C HIS A 207 -5.21 -0.55 7.11
N ALA A 208 -4.01 -1.13 6.89
CA ALA A 208 -3.88 -2.34 6.06
C ALA A 208 -4.62 -3.56 6.67
N GLU A 209 -4.63 -3.67 8.01
CA GLU A 209 -5.47 -4.62 8.75
C GLU A 209 -6.96 -4.39 8.48
N TRP A 210 -7.45 -3.15 8.58
CA TRP A 210 -8.85 -2.82 8.31
C TRP A 210 -9.30 -3.17 6.89
N LEU A 211 -8.44 -2.96 5.88
CA LEU A 211 -8.76 -3.38 4.51
C LEU A 211 -9.02 -4.89 4.42
N THR A 212 -8.25 -5.69 5.17
CA THR A 212 -8.48 -7.14 5.27
C THR A 212 -9.82 -7.45 5.93
N GLU A 213 -10.14 -6.78 7.04
CA GLU A 213 -11.44 -6.95 7.73
C GLU A 213 -12.64 -6.58 6.85
N ILE A 214 -12.53 -5.47 6.11
CA ILE A 214 -13.58 -4.99 5.21
C ILE A 214 -13.77 -5.99 4.08
N LEU A 215 -12.69 -6.44 3.44
CA LEU A 215 -12.75 -7.43 2.37
C LEU A 215 -13.41 -8.73 2.83
N GLU A 216 -12.98 -9.26 3.97
CA GLU A 216 -13.51 -10.53 4.47
C GLU A 216 -14.98 -10.40 4.87
N SER A 217 -15.34 -9.33 5.57
CA SER A 217 -16.73 -9.05 5.96
C SER A 217 -17.63 -8.90 4.74
N TYR A 218 -17.14 -8.26 3.68
CA TYR A 218 -17.83 -8.14 2.40
C TYR A 218 -18.04 -9.51 1.76
N CYS A 219 -16.98 -10.30 1.60
CA CYS A 219 -17.03 -11.62 0.99
C CYS A 219 -17.98 -12.56 1.74
N LYS A 220 -17.91 -12.56 3.08
CA LYS A 220 -18.82 -13.32 3.94
C LYS A 220 -20.26 -12.92 3.73
N THR A 221 -20.55 -11.63 3.78
CA THR A 221 -21.91 -11.10 3.61
C THR A 221 -22.45 -11.42 2.21
N TYR A 222 -21.63 -11.27 1.17
CA TYR A 222 -21.99 -11.62 -0.19
C TYR A 222 -22.35 -13.11 -0.32
N LEU A 223 -21.51 -14.00 0.20
CA LEU A 223 -21.74 -15.45 0.10
C LEU A 223 -22.99 -15.87 0.88
N ILE A 224 -23.25 -15.29 2.06
CA ILE A 224 -24.50 -15.46 2.79
C ILE A 224 -25.70 -14.94 1.97
N ALA A 225 -25.60 -13.74 1.38
CA ALA A 225 -26.67 -13.17 0.57
C ALA A 225 -27.02 -14.04 -0.65
N LYS A 226 -26.01 -14.66 -1.30
CA LYS A 226 -26.21 -15.61 -2.39
C LYS A 226 -26.99 -16.85 -1.95
N GLN A 227 -26.86 -17.29 -0.70
CA GLN A 227 -27.60 -18.44 -0.15
C GLN A 227 -29.08 -18.12 0.12
N ILE A 228 -29.48 -16.84 0.23
CA ILE A 228 -30.89 -16.44 0.41
C ILE A 228 -31.73 -16.77 -0.84
N GLY A 229 -31.11 -16.89 -2.01
CA GLY A 229 -31.80 -17.30 -3.25
C GLY A 229 -32.63 -16.20 -3.91
N LYS A 230 -32.46 -14.94 -3.51
CA LYS A 230 -33.04 -13.76 -4.18
C LYS A 230 -31.98 -13.04 -5.03
N PRO A 231 -32.37 -12.34 -6.11
CA PRO A 231 -31.47 -11.45 -6.82
C PRO A 231 -30.86 -10.41 -5.87
N LEU A 232 -29.58 -10.09 -6.08
CA LEU A 232 -28.89 -9.05 -5.31
C LEU A 232 -29.32 -7.66 -5.81
N THR A 233 -29.50 -6.73 -4.88
CA THR A 233 -29.79 -5.33 -5.19
C THR A 233 -28.49 -4.55 -5.23
N HIS A 234 -28.20 -3.94 -6.38
CA HIS A 234 -27.02 -3.10 -6.55
C HIS A 234 -27.29 -1.65 -6.14
N ILE A 235 -26.26 -0.99 -5.64
CA ILE A 235 -26.21 0.47 -5.46
C ILE A 235 -26.41 1.11 -6.85
N PRO A 236 -27.32 2.08 -7.00
CA PRO A 236 -27.52 2.78 -8.27
C PRO A 236 -26.23 3.42 -8.79
N GLU A 237 -26.02 3.42 -10.11
CA GLU A 237 -24.78 3.91 -10.74
C GLU A 237 -24.46 5.35 -10.35
N GLU A 238 -25.45 6.23 -10.29
CA GLU A 238 -25.30 7.62 -9.82
C GLU A 238 -24.71 7.70 -8.39
N LYS A 239 -25.06 6.75 -7.52
CA LYS A 239 -24.53 6.67 -6.15
C LYS A 239 -23.14 6.04 -6.12
N ILE A 240 -22.81 5.15 -7.05
CA ILE A 240 -21.42 4.69 -7.24
C ILE A 240 -20.52 5.87 -7.64
N GLN A 241 -20.97 6.77 -8.52
CA GLN A 241 -20.19 7.95 -8.89
C GLN A 241 -19.97 8.92 -7.72
N GLU A 242 -20.97 9.11 -6.85
CA GLU A 242 -20.82 9.87 -5.60
C GLU A 242 -19.77 9.22 -4.67
N ILE A 243 -19.77 7.89 -4.56
CA ILE A 243 -18.78 7.15 -3.77
C ILE A 243 -17.37 7.28 -4.37
N LEU A 244 -17.21 7.14 -5.68
CA LEU A 244 -15.92 7.32 -6.36
C LEU A 244 -15.36 8.75 -6.17
N ALA A 245 -16.22 9.77 -6.20
CA ALA A 245 -15.82 11.14 -5.92
C ALA A 245 -15.36 11.32 -4.46
N LEU A 246 -16.06 10.72 -3.49
CA LEU A 246 -15.66 10.71 -2.08
C LEU A 246 -14.32 9.98 -1.90
N LYS A 247 -14.16 8.82 -2.52
CA LYS A 247 -12.95 7.99 -2.48
C LYS A 247 -11.73 8.76 -2.97
N ARG A 248 -11.87 9.50 -4.07
CA ARG A 248 -10.83 10.40 -4.60
C ARG A 248 -10.44 11.48 -3.58
N LYS A 249 -11.42 12.08 -2.88
CA LYS A 249 -11.18 13.10 -1.85
C LYS A 249 -10.45 12.52 -0.63
N LEU A 250 -10.76 11.28 -0.25
CA LEU A 250 -10.09 10.56 0.84
C LEU A 250 -8.71 10.03 0.44
N GLY A 251 -8.42 9.96 -0.85
CA GLY A 251 -7.13 9.56 -1.38
C GLY A 251 -6.91 8.04 -1.46
N PHE A 252 -7.98 7.24 -1.45
CA PHE A 252 -7.91 5.80 -1.70
C PHE A 252 -7.84 5.50 -3.21
N PRO A 253 -7.08 4.47 -3.62
CA PRO A 253 -6.97 4.07 -5.03
C PRO A 253 -8.21 3.27 -5.49
N ASP A 254 -8.54 3.34 -6.79
CA ASP A 254 -9.61 2.55 -7.41
C ASP A 254 -9.39 2.47 -8.92
N ALA A 255 -9.39 1.26 -9.48
CA ALA A 255 -9.17 1.01 -10.91
C ALA A 255 -10.28 1.57 -11.83
N ARG A 256 -11.43 1.95 -11.29
CA ARG A 256 -12.51 2.60 -12.06
C ARG A 256 -12.33 4.11 -12.15
N MET A 257 -11.44 4.69 -11.35
CA MET A 257 -11.08 6.10 -11.51
C MET A 257 -10.12 6.22 -12.69
N GLU A 258 -10.35 7.21 -13.56
CA GLU A 258 -9.35 7.57 -14.57
C GLU A 258 -8.01 7.85 -13.88
N PRO A 259 -6.88 7.44 -14.50
CA PRO A 259 -5.56 7.75 -13.98
C PRO A 259 -5.45 9.25 -13.73
N LEU A 260 -4.79 9.61 -12.63
CA LEU A 260 -4.21 10.94 -12.55
C LEU A 260 -3.16 11.00 -13.66
N LEU A 261 -3.55 11.44 -14.86
CA LEU A 261 -2.59 12.06 -15.75
C LEU A 261 -1.87 13.08 -14.88
N PRO A 262 -0.53 13.04 -14.78
CA PRO A 262 0.17 14.11 -14.10
C PRO A 262 -0.42 15.40 -14.64
N LYS A 263 -0.88 16.31 -13.75
CA LYS A 263 -1.33 17.63 -14.18
C LYS A 263 -0.25 18.10 -15.12
N ALA A 264 -0.54 18.14 -16.42
CA ALA A 264 0.32 18.80 -17.34
C ALA A 264 0.41 20.19 -16.74
N GLU A 265 1.60 20.56 -16.23
CA GLU A 265 1.95 21.96 -16.18
C GLU A 265 1.56 22.46 -17.54
N ALA A 266 0.55 23.35 -17.55
CA ALA A 266 -0.16 23.73 -18.75
C ALA A 266 0.86 23.92 -19.86
N ALA A 267 0.76 23.07 -20.90
CA ALA A 267 1.61 23.13 -22.06
C ALA A 267 1.31 24.43 -22.82
N ASN A 268 1.80 25.54 -22.28
CA ASN A 268 2.03 26.81 -22.94
C ASN A 268 3.47 26.85 -23.48
N ALA A 269 4.02 25.70 -23.87
CA ALA A 269 5.14 25.69 -24.78
C ALA A 269 4.56 26.00 -26.17
N PRO A 270 4.99 27.07 -26.86
CA PRO A 270 4.51 27.37 -28.20
C PRO A 270 4.78 26.17 -29.12
N VAL A 271 3.73 25.70 -29.79
CA VAL A 271 3.83 24.65 -30.81
C VAL A 271 4.86 25.10 -31.85
N ASN A 272 5.83 24.24 -32.15
CA ASN A 272 6.86 24.53 -33.15
C ASN A 272 6.17 24.81 -34.52
N PRO A 273 6.28 26.03 -35.08
CA PRO A 273 5.59 26.40 -36.31
C PRO A 273 5.92 25.51 -37.51
N GLU A 274 7.13 24.93 -37.54
CA GLU A 274 7.52 23.99 -38.60
C GLU A 274 6.79 22.66 -38.49
N LEU A 275 6.55 22.18 -37.26
CA LEU A 275 5.82 20.95 -37.02
C LEU A 275 4.34 21.11 -37.39
N GLU A 276 3.76 22.27 -37.08
CA GLU A 276 2.38 22.60 -37.45
C GLU A 276 2.20 22.69 -38.97
N LYS A 277 3.20 23.25 -39.67
CA LYS A 277 3.23 23.31 -41.14
C LYS A 277 3.34 21.91 -41.75
N LEU A 278 4.15 21.04 -41.18
CA LEU A 278 4.31 19.65 -41.64
C LEU A 278 3.02 18.84 -41.46
N VAL A 279 2.36 18.97 -40.29
CA VAL A 279 1.07 18.32 -40.02
C VAL A 279 0.01 18.78 -41.02
N ARG A 280 -0.10 20.09 -41.28
CA ARG A 280 -1.06 20.63 -42.27
C ARG A 280 -0.78 20.11 -43.68
N GLN A 281 0.49 19.99 -44.08
CA GLN A 281 0.85 19.43 -45.39
C GLN A 281 0.55 17.93 -45.50
N VAL A 282 0.67 17.17 -44.41
CA VAL A 282 0.32 15.74 -44.41
C VAL A 282 -1.20 15.59 -44.48
N VAL A 283 -1.96 16.37 -43.71
CA VAL A 283 -3.42 16.35 -43.73
C VAL A 283 -3.96 16.73 -45.11
N SER A 284 -3.44 17.80 -45.74
CA SER A 284 -3.92 18.19 -47.08
C SER A 284 -3.66 17.12 -48.14
N ARG A 285 -2.55 16.39 -48.05
CA ARG A 285 -2.24 15.27 -48.98
C ARG A 285 -3.11 14.03 -48.77
N LEU A 286 -3.68 13.89 -47.58
CA LEU A 286 -4.61 12.80 -47.25
C LEU A 286 -6.05 13.15 -47.68
N GLU A 287 -6.39 14.43 -47.74
CA GLU A 287 -7.70 14.92 -48.19
C GLU A 287 -7.83 15.03 -49.73
N GLU A 288 -6.72 15.02 -50.46
CA GLU A 288 -6.66 15.02 -51.93
C GLU A 288 -6.64 13.61 -52.56
N ARG A 289 -6.92 12.54 -51.78
CA ARG A 289 -7.05 11.15 -52.26
C ARG A 289 -8.45 10.62 -52.00
#